data_AF-A0A1J8QA52-F1
#
_entry.id   AF-A0A1J8QA52-F1
#
_cell.length_a   1.000
_cell.length_b   1.000
_cell.length_c   1.000
_cell.angle_alpha   90.00
_cell.angle_beta   90.00
_cell.angle_gamma   90.00
#
_symmetry.space_group_name_H-M   'P 1'
#
loop_
_entity.id
_entity.type
_entity.pdbx_description
1 polymer ?
#
loop_
_entity_poly.entity_id
_entity_poly.type
_entity_poly.pdbx_seq_one_letter_code
_entity_poly.pdbx_strand_id
1 'polypeptide(L)'
;MIERISMGIEITLKNIRPEVAAIFSAFPTLLRLPAWLPGMRLKRVSPLAKELAMECMENPFAYTERGLATGSISSCMVADHLLKLHETEDDPSWYKKAVKESAATAFGAGVETLLR
;
A
#
# COMPACT_ATOMS: atom_id res chain seq x y z
N MET A 1 8.59 -6.92 -9.69
CA MET A 1 8.10 -6.01 -8.62
C MET A 1 6.93 -5.19 -9.12
N ILE A 2 7.10 -4.38 -10.17
CA ILE A 2 6.06 -3.50 -10.73
C ILE A 2 4.79 -4.28 -11.13
N GLU A 3 4.93 -5.42 -11.80
CA GLU A 3 3.80 -6.26 -12.24
C GLU A 3 2.92 -6.77 -11.07
N ARG A 4 3.54 -7.20 -9.97
CA ARG A 4 2.80 -7.62 -8.76
C ARG A 4 2.07 -6.45 -8.10
N ILE A 5 2.69 -5.26 -8.13
CA ILE A 5 2.08 -4.03 -7.61
C ILE A 5 0.87 -3.63 -8.45
N SER A 6 1.01 -3.62 -9.78
CA SER A 6 -0.10 -3.35 -10.70
C SER A 6 -1.25 -4.34 -10.51
N MET A 7 -0.95 -5.64 -10.37
CA MET A 7 -1.96 -6.67 -10.12
C MET A 7 -2.66 -6.48 -8.77
N GLY A 8 -1.93 -6.11 -7.72
CA GLY A 8 -2.48 -5.79 -6.41
C GLY A 8 -3.44 -4.59 -6.43
N ILE A 9 -3.04 -3.53 -7.13
CA ILE A 9 -3.87 -2.35 -7.32
C ILE A 9 -5.13 -2.70 -8.14
N GLU A 10 -4.99 -3.45 -9.23
CA GLU A 10 -6.12 -3.83 -10.09
C GLU A 10 -7.13 -4.72 -9.35
N ILE A 11 -6.65 -5.72 -8.59
CA ILE A 11 -7.52 -6.56 -7.75
C ILE A 11 -8.24 -5.70 -6.72
N THR A 12 -7.55 -4.75 -6.11
CA THR A 12 -8.14 -3.86 -5.10
C THR A 12 -9.21 -2.97 -5.72
N LEU A 13 -8.91 -2.29 -6.83
CA LEU A 13 -9.86 -1.42 -7.55
C LEU A 13 -11.08 -2.18 -8.08
N LYS A 14 -10.90 -3.41 -8.60
CA LYS A 14 -12.02 -4.23 -9.09
C LYS A 14 -12.95 -4.72 -7.97
N ASN A 15 -12.43 -4.93 -6.76
CA ASN A 15 -13.21 -5.50 -5.66
C ASN A 15 -13.76 -4.43 -4.71
N ILE A 16 -13.01 -3.35 -4.44
CA ILE A 16 -13.46 -2.18 -3.65
C ILE A 16 -14.17 -1.19 -4.57
N ARG A 17 -15.28 -1.64 -5.14
CA ARG A 17 -16.23 -0.74 -5.77
C ARG A 17 -16.78 0.23 -4.70
N PRO A 18 -16.82 1.55 -4.95
CA PRO A 18 -17.23 2.53 -3.95
C PRO A 18 -18.64 2.25 -3.39
N GLU A 19 -19.54 1.71 -4.21
CA GLU A 19 -20.89 1.32 -3.79
C GLU A 19 -20.87 0.17 -2.78
N VAL A 20 -19.99 -0.80 -2.99
CA VAL A 20 -19.84 -1.96 -2.09
C VAL A 20 -19.17 -1.52 -0.79
N ALA A 21 -18.13 -0.67 -0.87
CA ALA A 21 -17.47 -0.10 0.30
C ALA A 21 -18.44 0.70 1.18
N ALA A 22 -19.31 1.53 0.58
CA ALA A 22 -20.33 2.29 1.30
C ALA A 22 -21.31 1.39 2.07
N ILE A 23 -21.76 0.28 1.48
CA ILE A 23 -22.67 -0.68 2.15
C ILE A 23 -22.01 -1.32 3.37
N PHE A 24 -20.77 -1.80 3.24
CA PHE A 24 -20.06 -2.42 4.37
C PHE A 24 -19.65 -1.40 5.44
N SER A 25 -19.43 -0.14 5.06
CA SER A 25 -19.18 0.96 6.01
C SER A 25 -20.44 1.34 6.79
N ALA A 26 -21.60 1.43 6.12
CA ALA A 26 -22.88 1.73 6.76
C ALA A 26 -23.40 0.56 7.62
N PHE A 27 -23.16 -0.69 7.21
CA PHE A 27 -23.64 -1.89 7.88
C PHE A 27 -22.49 -2.86 8.21
N PRO A 28 -21.68 -2.56 9.24
CA PRO A 28 -20.52 -3.38 9.61
C PRO A 28 -20.88 -4.78 10.07
N THR A 29 -22.14 -5.03 10.45
CA THR A 29 -22.67 -6.36 10.80
C THR A 29 -22.57 -7.35 9.64
N LEU A 30 -22.63 -6.88 8.39
CA LEU A 30 -22.48 -7.72 7.19
C LEU A 30 -21.09 -8.38 7.11
N LEU A 31 -20.05 -7.78 7.70
CA LEU A 31 -18.71 -8.37 7.74
C LEU A 31 -18.64 -9.64 8.60
N ARG A 32 -19.63 -9.87 9.49
CA ARG A 32 -19.70 -11.10 10.30
C ARG A 32 -20.17 -12.31 9.50
N LEU A 33 -20.83 -12.10 8.36
CA LEU A 33 -21.33 -13.18 7.51
C LEU A 33 -20.18 -14.01 6.92
N PRO A 34 -20.36 -15.33 6.74
CA PRO A 34 -19.32 -16.19 6.21
C PRO A 34 -19.00 -15.86 4.75
N ALA A 35 -17.74 -16.06 4.36
CA ALA A 35 -17.22 -15.61 3.07
C ALA A 35 -17.78 -16.36 1.84
N TRP A 36 -18.42 -17.52 2.05
CA TRP A 36 -19.03 -18.32 0.98
C TRP A 36 -20.35 -17.73 0.46
N LEU A 37 -20.98 -16.81 1.20
CA LEU A 37 -22.27 -16.22 0.82
C LEU A 37 -22.15 -15.37 -0.46
N PRO A 38 -23.12 -15.42 -1.39
CA PRO A 38 -23.18 -14.50 -2.52
C PRO A 38 -23.16 -13.04 -2.04
N GLY A 39 -22.39 -12.18 -2.71
CA GLY A 39 -22.17 -10.79 -2.30
C GLY A 39 -20.98 -10.57 -1.34
N MET A 40 -20.47 -11.61 -0.66
CA MET A 40 -19.32 -11.50 0.26
C MET A 40 -17.95 -11.60 -0.44
N ARG A 41 -17.86 -11.14 -1.70
CA ARG A 41 -16.61 -11.18 -2.48
C ARG A 41 -15.50 -10.37 -1.81
N LEU A 42 -15.83 -9.21 -1.24
CA LEU A 42 -14.87 -8.39 -0.49
C LEU A 42 -14.20 -9.17 0.64
N LYS A 43 -14.96 -9.95 1.40
CA LYS A 43 -14.43 -10.77 2.51
C LYS A 43 -13.57 -11.94 2.01
N ARG A 44 -13.85 -12.48 0.81
CA ARG A 44 -13.00 -13.52 0.20
C ARG A 44 -11.67 -12.97 -0.30
N VAL A 45 -11.69 -11.77 -0.86
CA VAL A 45 -10.49 -11.15 -1.46
C VAL A 45 -9.67 -10.39 -0.41
N SER A 46 -10.24 -10.06 0.75
CA SER A 46 -9.55 -9.27 1.78
C SER A 46 -8.18 -9.81 2.22
N PRO A 47 -7.94 -11.12 2.40
CA PRO A 47 -6.63 -11.62 2.80
C PRO A 47 -5.59 -11.37 1.69
N LEU A 48 -5.93 -11.69 0.45
CA LEU A 48 -5.08 -11.50 -0.72
C LEU A 48 -4.81 -10.02 -0.98
N ALA A 49 -5.84 -9.18 -0.89
CA ALA A 49 -5.69 -7.73 -1.04
C ALA A 49 -4.80 -7.13 0.05
N LYS A 50 -4.92 -7.60 1.30
CA LYS A 50 -4.06 -7.19 2.41
C LYS A 50 -2.61 -7.60 2.16
N GLU A 51 -2.37 -8.83 1.74
CA GLU A 51 -1.03 -9.33 1.41
C GLU A 51 -0.39 -8.51 0.29
N LEU A 52 -1.12 -8.31 -0.81
CA LEU A 52 -0.65 -7.51 -1.94
C LEU A 52 -0.40 -6.05 -1.53
N ALA A 53 -1.26 -5.45 -0.70
CA ALA A 53 -1.05 -4.10 -0.20
C ALA A 53 0.22 -4.00 0.66
N MET A 54 0.48 -4.96 1.56
CA MET A 54 1.71 -4.98 2.35
C MET A 54 2.94 -5.15 1.46
N GLU A 55 2.90 -6.06 0.49
CA GLU A 55 3.99 -6.24 -0.47
C GLU A 55 4.27 -4.97 -1.30
N CYS A 56 3.22 -4.23 -1.67
CA CYS A 56 3.35 -2.96 -2.40
C CYS A 56 4.02 -1.86 -1.56
N MET A 57 3.92 -1.93 -0.24
CA MET A 57 4.56 -0.97 0.67
C MET A 57 5.98 -1.40 1.06
N GLU A 58 6.15 -2.65 1.47
CA GLU A 58 7.41 -3.15 2.01
C GLU A 58 8.48 -3.34 0.92
N ASN A 59 8.12 -3.88 -0.25
CA ASN A 59 9.11 -4.21 -1.28
C ASN A 59 9.81 -2.97 -1.87
N PRO A 60 9.10 -1.90 -2.26
CA PRO A 60 9.76 -0.69 -2.77
C PRO A 60 10.55 0.04 -1.68
N PHE A 61 10.05 0.02 -0.44
CA PHE A 61 10.75 0.62 0.68
C PHE A 61 12.08 -0.10 0.97
N ALA A 62 12.06 -1.43 1.08
CA ALA A 62 13.26 -2.24 1.30
C ALA A 62 14.24 -2.16 0.12
N TYR A 63 13.74 -2.06 -1.13
CA TYR A 63 14.57 -1.77 -2.29
C TYR A 63 15.25 -0.40 -2.16
N THR A 64 14.52 0.61 -1.70
CA THR A 64 15.04 1.96 -1.52
C THR A 64 16.14 2.00 -0.47
N GLU A 65 15.90 1.35 0.66
CA GLU A 65 16.84 1.28 1.77
C GLU A 65 18.15 0.57 1.39
N ARG A 66 18.07 -0.55 0.66
CA ARG A 66 19.26 -1.26 0.15
C ARG A 66 19.99 -0.48 -0.93
N GLY A 67 19.27 0.17 -1.83
CA GLY A 67 19.87 1.00 -2.87
C GLY A 67 20.59 2.22 -2.30
N LEU A 68 20.07 2.79 -1.21
CA LEU A 68 20.71 3.88 -0.48
C LEU A 68 22.02 3.41 0.18
N ALA A 69 22.01 2.25 0.84
CA ALA A 69 23.21 1.68 1.45
C ALA A 69 24.31 1.31 0.44
N THR A 70 23.93 1.02 -0.81
CA THR A 70 24.86 0.66 -1.90
C THR A 70 25.23 1.86 -2.80
N GLY A 71 24.64 3.03 -2.59
CA GLY A 71 24.84 4.22 -3.43
C GLY A 71 24.30 4.08 -4.87
N SER A 72 23.43 3.09 -5.12
CA SER A 72 22.96 2.74 -6.48
C SER A 72 21.61 3.37 -6.85
N ILE A 73 21.02 4.19 -5.97
CA ILE A 73 19.66 4.68 -6.10
C ILE A 73 19.55 6.13 -6.54
N SER A 74 18.57 6.40 -7.41
CA SER A 74 18.18 7.75 -7.82
C SER A 74 17.40 8.46 -6.72
N SER A 75 17.52 9.79 -6.63
CA SER A 75 16.72 10.60 -5.71
C SER A 75 15.22 10.32 -5.90
N CYS A 76 14.55 10.08 -4.79
CA CYS A 76 13.12 9.82 -4.70
C CYS A 76 12.62 10.27 -3.33
N MET A 77 11.31 10.49 -3.20
CA MET A 77 10.73 11.01 -1.95
C MET A 77 11.16 10.23 -0.70
N VAL A 78 11.25 8.90 -0.81
CA VAL A 78 11.69 8.01 0.28
C VAL A 78 13.19 8.16 0.53
N ALA A 79 14.03 8.14 -0.51
CA ALA A 79 15.48 8.28 -0.38
C ALA A 79 15.86 9.63 0.25
N ASP A 80 15.22 10.73 -0.17
CA ASP A 80 15.49 12.07 0.35
C ASP A 80 15.15 12.18 1.86
N HIS A 81 14.11 11.47 2.32
CA HIS A 81 13.74 11.44 3.74
C HIS A 81 14.62 10.50 4.55
N LEU A 82 15.05 9.37 3.98
CA LEU A 82 16.00 8.45 4.62
C LEU A 82 17.38 9.09 4.79
N LEU A 83 17.82 9.94 3.86
CA LEU A 83 19.05 10.70 3.99
C LEU A 83 19.00 11.70 5.15
N LYS A 84 17.90 12.46 5.28
CA LYS A 84 17.69 13.40 6.40
C LYS A 84 17.62 12.70 7.76
N LEU A 85 17.03 11.51 7.79
CA LEU A 85 17.05 10.64 8.98
C LEU A 85 18.48 10.25 9.35
N HIS A 86 19.33 9.90 8.39
CA HIS A 86 20.72 9.52 8.66
C HIS A 86 21.57 10.68 9.19
N GLU A 87 21.23 11.92 8.82
CA GLU A 87 21.86 13.15 9.34
C GLU A 87 21.45 13.47 10.79
N THR A 88 20.37 12.86 11.29
CA THR A 88 19.85 13.09 12.64
C THR A 88 20.17 11.87 13.51
N GLU A 89 20.83 12.02 14.67
CA GLU A 89 21.21 10.88 15.52
C GLU A 89 20.01 10.11 16.12
N ASP A 90 18.82 10.73 16.10
CA ASP A 90 17.57 10.06 16.39
C ASP A 90 17.00 9.44 15.10
N ASP A 91 16.88 8.10 15.05
CA ASP A 91 16.03 7.38 14.07
C ASP A 91 14.67 7.06 14.71
N PRO A 92 13.69 7.98 14.68
CA PRO A 92 12.35 7.69 15.14
C PRO A 92 11.69 6.67 14.21
N SER A 93 11.50 5.45 14.72
CA SER A 93 10.75 4.39 14.02
C SER A 93 9.36 4.84 13.53
N TRP A 94 8.75 5.80 14.23
CA TRP A 94 7.48 6.42 13.84
C TRP A 94 7.59 7.26 12.57
N TYR A 95 8.69 7.98 12.38
CA TYR A 95 8.90 8.83 11.19
C TYR A 95 9.14 7.96 9.96
N LYS A 96 9.99 6.93 10.11
CA LYS A 96 10.23 5.94 9.06
C LYS A 96 8.93 5.27 8.59
N LYS A 97 8.05 4.93 9.54
CA LYS A 97 6.71 4.41 9.24
C LYS A 97 5.86 5.45 8.50
N ALA A 98 5.84 6.71 8.96
CA ALA A 98 5.08 7.77 8.33
C ALA A 98 5.52 8.04 6.88
N VAL A 99 6.83 8.03 6.60
CA VAL A 99 7.38 8.18 5.24
C VAL A 99 6.95 7.02 4.36
N LYS A 100 7.03 5.78 4.86
CA LYS A 100 6.61 4.59 4.12
C LYS A 100 5.12 4.64 3.75
N GLU A 101 4.25 4.94 4.71
CA GLU A 101 2.79 5.03 4.49
C GLU A 101 2.42 6.20 3.58
N SER A 102 3.08 7.35 3.72
CA SER A 102 2.88 8.53 2.87
C SER A 102 3.29 8.26 1.42
N ALA A 103 4.45 7.63 1.21
CA ALA A 103 4.93 7.26 -0.12
C ALA A 103 4.01 6.27 -0.82
N ALA A 104 3.55 5.26 -0.10
CA ALA A 104 2.61 4.28 -0.64
C ALA A 104 1.28 4.93 -1.04
N THR A 105 0.77 5.86 -0.22
CA THR A 105 -0.48 6.59 -0.50
C THR A 105 -0.32 7.50 -1.72
N ALA A 106 0.76 8.28 -1.80
CA ALA A 106 1.03 9.16 -2.93
C ALA A 106 1.18 8.38 -4.25
N PHE A 107 1.89 7.25 -4.22
CA PHE A 107 2.02 6.37 -5.38
C PHE A 107 0.68 5.76 -5.78
N GLY A 108 -0.08 5.23 -4.82
CA GLY A 108 -1.41 4.66 -5.07
C GLY A 108 -2.37 5.67 -5.70
N ALA A 109 -2.41 6.89 -5.15
CA ALA A 109 -3.22 7.99 -5.69
C ALA A 109 -2.78 8.39 -7.09
N GLY A 110 -1.47 8.49 -7.35
CA GLY A 110 -0.93 8.79 -8.69
C GLY A 110 -1.32 7.73 -9.71
N VAL A 111 -1.24 6.44 -9.34
CA VAL A 111 -1.67 5.35 -10.21
C VAL A 111 -3.18 5.39 -10.46
N GLU A 112 -4.01 5.64 -9.45
CA GLU A 112 -5.47 5.69 -9.63
C GLU A 112 -5.92 6.88 -10.48
N THR A 113 -5.31 8.04 -10.30
CA THR A 113 -5.71 9.30 -10.94
C THR A 113 -5.13 9.50 -12.33
N LEU A 114 -3.88 9.10 -12.55
CA LEU A 114 -3.15 9.36 -13.80
C LEU A 114 -3.17 8.18 -14.77
N LEU A 115 -3.33 6.96 -14.27
CA LEU A 115 -3.24 5.71 -15.04
C LEU A 115 -4.62 5.17 -15.42
N ARG A 116 -5.62 6.06 -15.49
CA ARG A 116 -6.99 5.79 -15.94
C ARG A 116 -7.17 5.99 -17.44
#